data_AF-A0AA35U611-F1
#
_entry.id   AF-A0AA35U611-F1
#
_cell.length_a   1.000
_cell.length_b   1.000
_cell.length_c   1.000
_cell.angle_alpha   90.00
_cell.angle_beta   90.00
_cell.angle_gamma   90.00
#
_symmetry.space_group_name_H-M   'P 1'
#
loop_
_entity.id
_entity.type
_entity.pdbx_description
1 polymer ?
#
loop_
_entity_poly.entity_id
_entity_poly.type
_entity_poly.pdbx_seq_one_letter_code
_entity_poly.pdbx_strand_id
1 'polypeptide(L)'
;MKNAILAGIICFAPALAFAGGHSEYGGHGTGYTVDTKTIEAASGMHLYQKTKDVWMYDNPPEGFPAAVSATCNWFMVFATGQQQPMGGAINCQAVNPNGDIGLFNGTFQPDGTVAPILIAGTGHWEALVGAKWIGKTTEDLGVSSVYTFTPAN
;
A
#
# COMPACT_ATOMS: atom_id res chain seq x y z
N MET A 1 24.85 45.37 27.65
CA MET A 1 23.72 45.72 26.78
C MET A 1 23.15 44.42 26.24
N LYS A 2 21.90 44.09 26.59
CA LYS A 2 21.21 42.87 26.16
C LYS A 2 20.73 43.08 24.71
N ASN A 3 21.42 42.48 23.75
CA ASN A 3 20.94 42.45 22.37
C ASN A 3 20.41 41.06 22.07
N ALA A 4 19.08 40.96 22.11
CA ALA A 4 18.33 39.88 21.53
C ALA A 4 18.58 39.86 20.01
N ILE A 5 19.03 38.73 19.47
CA ILE A 5 18.84 38.42 18.05
C ILE A 5 17.96 37.18 17.97
N LEU A 6 16.72 37.52 17.62
CA LEU A 6 15.56 36.76 17.22
C LEU A 6 15.88 35.40 16.57
N ALA A 7 15.32 34.34 17.16
CA ALA A 7 15.09 33.07 16.51
C ALA A 7 14.10 33.24 15.34
N GLY A 8 14.37 32.60 14.22
CA GLY A 8 13.48 32.63 13.06
C GLY A 8 13.96 31.71 11.94
N ILE A 9 14.01 30.40 12.18
CA ILE A 9 13.95 29.45 11.06
C ILE A 9 12.51 29.49 10.58
N ILE A 10 12.25 30.31 9.56
CA ILE A 10 11.02 30.23 8.78
C ILE A 10 11.13 28.92 8.00
N CYS A 11 10.54 27.86 8.56
CA CYS A 11 10.23 26.65 7.80
C CYS A 11 9.19 27.03 6.74
N PHE A 12 9.65 27.47 5.55
CA PHE A 12 8.86 27.37 4.33
C PHE A 12 8.73 25.89 3.99
N ALA A 13 7.86 25.18 4.70
CA ALA A 13 7.24 24.00 4.10
C ALA A 13 6.35 24.54 2.98
N PRO A 14 6.55 24.17 1.70
CA PRO A 14 5.56 24.49 0.70
C PRO A 14 4.22 23.92 1.18
N ALA A 15 3.20 24.77 1.25
CA ALA A 15 1.83 24.33 1.36
C ALA A 15 1.49 23.60 0.06
N LEU A 16 1.89 22.33 -0.04
CA LEU A 16 1.38 21.40 -1.02
C LEU A 16 -0.11 21.27 -0.70
N ALA A 17 -0.93 22.03 -1.43
CA ALA A 17 -2.36 21.80 -1.45
C ALA A 17 -2.57 20.42 -2.06
N PHE A 18 -2.64 19.39 -1.22
CA PHE A 18 -3.04 18.03 -1.60
C PHE A 18 -4.53 18.04 -1.97
N ALA A 19 -4.86 18.63 -3.11
CA ALA A 19 -6.19 18.57 -3.66
C ALA A 19 -6.38 17.17 -4.26
N GLY A 20 -7.00 16.29 -3.49
CA GLY A 20 -7.67 15.10 -4.01
C GLY A 20 -7.02 13.78 -3.65
N GLY A 21 -6.76 13.50 -2.37
CA GLY A 21 -6.45 12.17 -1.85
C GLY A 21 -7.61 11.16 -2.02
N HIS A 22 -8.26 11.17 -3.17
CA HIS A 22 -9.28 10.28 -3.67
C HIS A 22 -8.76 9.75 -5.00
N SER A 23 -8.71 8.44 -5.14
CA SER A 23 -8.51 7.82 -6.45
C SER A 23 -9.88 7.56 -7.07
N GLU A 24 -9.98 7.67 -8.39
CA GLU A 24 -11.15 7.16 -9.12
C GLU A 24 -10.84 5.80 -9.78
N TYR A 25 -9.59 5.34 -9.69
CA TYR A 25 -9.09 4.19 -10.45
C TYR A 25 -9.10 2.93 -9.58
N GLY A 26 -9.95 1.97 -9.98
CA GLY A 26 -9.91 0.58 -9.51
C GLY A 26 -9.25 -0.33 -10.52
N GLY A 27 -9.23 -1.62 -10.20
CA GLY A 27 -8.72 -2.64 -11.09
C GLY A 27 -8.50 -3.97 -10.41
N HIS A 28 -7.56 -4.71 -10.99
CA HIS A 28 -7.26 -6.09 -10.65
C HIS A 28 -5.76 -6.24 -10.40
N GLY A 29 -5.38 -7.16 -9.54
CA GLY A 29 -3.97 -7.47 -9.33
C GLY A 29 -3.74 -8.95 -9.17
N THR A 30 -2.49 -9.32 -9.39
CA THR A 30 -1.98 -10.64 -9.07
C THR A 30 -0.69 -10.50 -8.29
N GLY A 31 -0.53 -11.34 -7.27
CA GLY A 31 0.69 -11.41 -6.46
C GLY A 31 1.28 -12.81 -6.52
N TYR A 32 2.61 -12.88 -6.47
CA TYR A 32 3.38 -14.12 -6.31
C TYR A 32 4.30 -13.99 -5.10
N THR A 33 4.20 -14.94 -4.17
CA THR A 33 5.02 -15.00 -2.96
C THR A 33 6.43 -15.45 -3.30
N VAL A 34 7.42 -14.61 -2.97
CA VAL A 34 8.84 -14.85 -3.24
C VAL A 34 9.66 -15.13 -1.98
N ASP A 35 9.12 -14.83 -0.79
CA ASP A 35 9.75 -15.14 0.50
C ASP A 35 8.67 -15.28 1.56
N THR A 36 8.88 -16.20 2.50
CA THR A 36 8.00 -16.44 3.64
C THR A 36 8.84 -16.72 4.87
N LYS A 37 8.53 -16.06 5.99
CA LYS A 37 9.17 -16.27 7.28
C LYS A 37 8.13 -16.34 8.39
N THR A 38 8.32 -17.26 9.31
CA THR A 38 7.45 -17.40 10.48
C THR A 38 8.25 -17.16 11.75
N ILE A 39 7.66 -16.40 12.67
CA ILE A 39 8.18 -16.21 14.03
C ILE A 39 7.12 -16.75 15.00
N GLU A 40 7.44 -17.87 15.64
CA GLU A 40 6.57 -18.50 16.62
C GLU A 40 6.61 -17.78 17.98
N ALA A 41 5.48 -17.72 18.66
CA ALA A 41 5.32 -17.20 20.01
C ALA A 41 4.35 -18.09 20.80
N ALA A 42 4.32 -17.94 22.13
CA ALA A 42 3.52 -18.81 23.00
C ALA A 42 2.01 -18.77 22.70
N SER A 43 1.50 -17.65 22.20
CA SER A 43 0.07 -17.42 21.93
C SER A 43 -0.29 -17.31 20.45
N GLY A 44 0.66 -17.58 19.55
CA GLY A 44 0.45 -17.39 18.12
C GLY A 44 1.75 -17.25 17.34
N MET A 45 1.65 -16.73 16.12
CA MET A 45 2.80 -16.52 15.24
C MET A 45 2.69 -15.21 14.46
N HIS A 46 3.84 -14.63 14.14
CA HIS A 46 3.95 -13.66 13.06
C HIS A 46 4.30 -14.38 11.76
N LEU A 47 3.52 -14.14 10.72
CA LEU A 47 3.84 -14.55 9.36
C LEU A 47 4.27 -13.32 8.57
N TYR A 48 5.47 -13.39 8.02
CA TYR A 48 6.00 -12.42 7.09
C TYR A 48 5.99 -13.02 5.68
N GLN A 49 5.44 -12.30 4.72
CA GLN A 49 5.51 -12.67 3.30
C GLN A 49 6.01 -11.51 2.47
N LYS A 50 6.88 -11.81 1.50
CA LYS A 50 7.25 -10.87 0.44
C LYS A 50 6.59 -11.32 -0.85
N THR A 51 5.89 -10.43 -1.53
CA THR A 51 5.26 -10.70 -2.81
C THR A 51 5.79 -9.78 -3.90
N LYS A 52 5.78 -10.29 -5.13
CA LYS A 52 5.88 -9.49 -6.35
C LYS A 52 4.52 -9.45 -7.00
N ASP A 53 4.06 -8.25 -7.31
CA ASP A 53 2.70 -8.01 -7.74
C ASP A 53 2.68 -7.28 -9.08
N VAL A 54 1.62 -7.51 -9.83
CA VAL A 54 1.23 -6.71 -10.98
C VAL A 54 -0.17 -6.16 -10.70
N TRP A 55 -0.30 -4.84 -10.72
CA TRP A 55 -1.57 -4.13 -10.61
C TRP A 55 -1.98 -3.64 -11.99
N MET A 56 -3.20 -3.92 -12.39
CA MET A 56 -3.79 -3.57 -13.68
C MET A 56 -4.99 -2.68 -13.42
N TYR A 57 -4.97 -1.46 -13.95
CA TYR A 57 -6.05 -0.50 -13.78
C TYR A 57 -7.05 -0.65 -14.91
N ASP A 58 -8.34 -0.66 -14.59
CA ASP A 58 -9.39 -0.89 -15.58
C ASP A 58 -9.58 0.35 -16.50
N ASN A 59 -9.49 1.55 -15.92
CA ASN A 59 -9.64 2.82 -16.63
C ASN A 59 -8.64 3.86 -16.09
N PRO A 60 -7.32 3.69 -16.36
CA PRO A 60 -6.32 4.67 -15.92
C PRO A 60 -6.52 6.01 -16.65
N PRO A 61 -6.18 7.15 -16.02
CA PRO A 61 -6.21 8.44 -16.69
C PRO A 61 -5.16 8.51 -17.80
N GLU A 62 -5.32 9.47 -18.71
CA GLU A 62 -4.35 9.67 -19.79
C GLU A 62 -2.93 9.88 -19.24
N GLY A 63 -1.96 9.18 -19.84
CA GLY A 63 -0.55 9.21 -19.41
C GLY A 63 -0.21 8.23 -18.27
N PHE A 64 -1.19 7.74 -17.51
CA PHE A 64 -0.96 6.75 -16.47
C PHE A 64 -0.88 5.33 -17.04
N PRO A 65 0.13 4.52 -16.66
CA PRO A 65 0.28 3.17 -17.20
C PRO A 65 -0.89 2.25 -16.82
N ALA A 66 -1.33 1.42 -17.77
CA ALA A 66 -2.39 0.44 -17.54
C ALA A 66 -1.99 -0.68 -16.56
N ALA A 67 -0.68 -0.94 -16.43
CA ALA A 67 -0.17 -1.91 -15.48
C ALA A 67 1.10 -1.41 -14.77
N VAL A 68 1.27 -1.85 -13.53
CA VAL A 68 2.37 -1.48 -12.63
C VAL A 68 2.90 -2.69 -11.92
N SER A 69 4.20 -2.71 -11.67
CA SER A 69 4.81 -3.70 -10.79
C SER A 69 4.91 -3.15 -9.37
N ALA A 70 4.66 -4.00 -8.39
CA ALA A 70 4.88 -3.69 -6.98
C ALA A 70 5.62 -4.82 -6.27
N THR A 71 6.38 -4.47 -5.24
CA THR A 71 6.91 -5.42 -4.26
C THR A 71 6.29 -5.10 -2.92
N CYS A 72 5.58 -6.08 -2.35
CA CYS A 72 4.88 -5.91 -1.08
C CYS A 72 5.51 -6.77 0.01
N ASN A 73 5.54 -6.23 1.23
CA ASN A 73 5.87 -6.94 2.45
C ASN A 73 4.63 -6.99 3.32
N TRP A 74 4.20 -8.19 3.65
CA TRP A 74 3.02 -8.50 4.43
C TRP A 74 3.46 -8.96 5.81
N PHE A 75 2.83 -8.39 6.84
CA PHE A 75 3.06 -8.74 8.24
C PHE A 75 1.72 -9.14 8.84
N MET A 76 1.55 -10.41 9.15
CA MET A 76 0.29 -10.96 9.64
C MET A 76 0.49 -11.61 11.01
N VAL A 77 -0.54 -11.54 11.83
CA VAL A 77 -0.58 -12.17 13.16
C VAL A 77 -1.66 -13.24 13.18
N PHE A 78 -1.29 -14.44 13.60
CA PHE A 78 -2.21 -15.56 13.79
C PHE A 78 -2.21 -15.96 15.27
N ALA A 79 -3.40 -16.13 15.86
CA ALA A 79 -3.50 -16.79 17.17
C ALA A 79 -3.28 -18.29 17.03
N THR A 80 -2.80 -18.93 18.10
CA THR A 80 -2.63 -20.39 18.14
C THR A 80 -3.92 -21.11 17.73
N GLY A 81 -3.80 -22.03 16.77
CA GLY A 81 -4.93 -22.83 16.26
C GLY A 81 -5.84 -22.13 15.26
N GLN A 82 -5.57 -20.86 14.90
CA GLN A 82 -6.31 -20.15 13.86
C GLN A 82 -5.63 -20.30 12.50
N GLN A 83 -6.43 -20.56 11.45
CA GLN A 83 -5.95 -20.60 10.07
C GLN A 83 -6.07 -19.24 9.36
N GLN A 84 -6.82 -18.30 9.95
CA GLN A 84 -7.00 -16.95 9.41
C GLN A 84 -6.22 -15.94 10.27
N PRO A 85 -5.63 -14.90 9.66
CA PRO A 85 -4.94 -13.87 10.43
C PRO A 85 -5.94 -13.09 11.28
N MET A 86 -5.56 -12.78 12.52
CA MET A 86 -6.30 -11.85 13.37
C MET A 86 -6.21 -10.40 12.88
N GLY A 87 -5.19 -10.11 12.08
CA GLY A 87 -4.91 -8.81 11.51
C GLY A 87 -3.52 -8.78 10.91
N GLY A 88 -3.17 -7.62 10.35
CA GLY A 88 -1.88 -7.42 9.73
C GLY A 88 -1.71 -6.04 9.13
N ALA A 89 -0.50 -5.78 8.69
CA ALA A 89 -0.10 -4.58 7.98
C ALA A 89 0.72 -4.95 6.74
N ILE A 90 0.69 -4.07 5.74
CA ILE A 90 1.34 -4.31 4.45
C ILE A 90 2.07 -3.04 4.04
N ASN A 91 3.24 -3.17 3.43
CA ASN A 91 3.93 -2.08 2.77
C ASN A 91 4.25 -2.48 1.34
N CYS A 92 3.76 -1.72 0.36
CA CYS A 92 4.02 -1.98 -1.07
C CYS A 92 4.82 -0.83 -1.68
N GLN A 93 5.83 -1.20 -2.45
CA GLN A 93 6.64 -0.29 -3.27
C GLN A 93 6.32 -0.56 -4.72
N ALA A 94 5.66 0.39 -5.38
CA ALA A 94 5.28 0.32 -6.78
C ALA A 94 6.23 1.17 -7.64
N VAL A 95 6.59 0.65 -8.80
CA VAL A 95 7.34 1.39 -9.84
C VAL A 95 6.63 1.16 -11.15
N ASN A 96 6.19 2.24 -11.79
CA ASN A 96 5.48 2.15 -13.07
C ASN A 96 6.46 2.17 -14.26
N PRO A 97 6.03 1.78 -15.47
CA PRO A 97 6.87 1.84 -16.67
C PRO A 97 7.43 3.23 -17.02
N ASN A 98 6.80 4.31 -16.55
CA ASN A 98 7.29 5.68 -16.73
C ASN A 98 8.40 6.04 -15.73
N GLY A 99 8.67 5.18 -14.74
CA GLY A 99 9.64 5.41 -13.67
C GLY A 99 9.08 6.16 -12.47
N ASP A 100 7.76 6.41 -12.41
CA ASP A 100 7.14 6.96 -11.21
C ASP A 100 7.21 5.93 -10.08
N ILE A 101 7.23 6.42 -8.84
CA ILE A 101 7.35 5.61 -7.63
C ILE A 101 6.16 5.88 -6.72
N GLY A 102 5.56 4.82 -6.19
CA GLY A 102 4.44 4.86 -5.25
C GLY A 102 4.73 4.01 -4.03
N LEU A 103 4.49 4.56 -2.84
CA LEU A 103 4.63 3.86 -1.57
C LEU A 103 3.29 3.75 -0.88
N PHE A 104 2.86 2.53 -0.59
CA PHE A 104 1.56 2.24 -0.02
C PHE A 104 1.70 1.54 1.32
N ASN A 105 0.82 1.90 2.27
CA ASN A 105 0.60 1.15 3.50
C ASN A 105 -0.80 0.55 3.48
N GLY A 106 -0.96 -0.69 3.92
CA GLY A 106 -2.25 -1.37 4.03
C GLY A 106 -2.49 -1.92 5.42
N THR A 107 -3.77 -2.03 5.79
CA THR A 107 -4.21 -2.70 7.03
C THR A 107 -5.32 -3.69 6.71
N PHE A 108 -5.21 -4.88 7.28
CA PHE A 108 -6.25 -5.91 7.17
C PHE A 108 -7.52 -5.45 7.90
N GLN A 109 -8.66 -5.68 7.26
CA GLN A 109 -9.97 -5.35 7.80
C GLN A 109 -10.67 -6.60 8.36
N PRO A 110 -11.62 -6.44 9.31
CA PRO A 110 -12.34 -7.58 9.89
C PRO A 110 -13.16 -8.41 8.89
N ASP A 111 -13.48 -7.87 7.72
CA ASP A 111 -14.22 -8.53 6.65
C ASP A 111 -13.34 -9.32 5.67
N GLY A 112 -12.03 -9.41 5.97
CA GLY A 112 -11.05 -10.11 5.14
C GLY A 112 -10.52 -9.28 3.97
N THR A 113 -10.89 -8.01 3.85
CA THR A 113 -10.30 -7.07 2.88
C THR A 113 -9.02 -6.43 3.43
N VAL A 114 -8.30 -5.72 2.56
CA VAL A 114 -7.17 -4.87 2.92
C VAL A 114 -7.49 -3.45 2.52
N ALA A 115 -7.20 -2.48 3.39
CA ALA A 115 -7.37 -1.05 3.08
C ALA A 115 -6.00 -0.39 2.82
N PRO A 116 -5.47 -0.41 1.58
CA PRO A 116 -4.25 0.32 1.24
C PRO A 116 -4.50 1.83 1.09
N ILE A 117 -3.51 2.62 1.48
CA ILE A 117 -3.42 4.07 1.30
C ILE A 117 -2.07 4.40 0.63
N LEU A 118 -2.09 5.27 -0.38
CA LEU A 118 -0.87 5.83 -0.98
C LEU A 118 -0.32 6.90 -0.04
N ILE A 119 0.85 6.64 0.54
CA ILE A 119 1.45 7.54 1.55
C ILE A 119 2.52 8.48 0.98
N ALA A 120 3.11 8.11 -0.16
CA ALA A 120 4.04 8.96 -0.91
C ALA A 120 4.06 8.53 -2.37
N GLY A 121 4.19 9.49 -3.28
CA GLY A 121 4.20 9.25 -4.71
C GLY A 121 4.98 10.31 -5.48
N THR A 122 5.53 9.93 -6.62
CA THR A 122 6.12 10.86 -7.61
C THR A 122 5.32 10.81 -8.91
N GLY A 123 5.53 11.80 -9.78
CA GLY A 123 4.91 11.84 -11.10
C GLY A 123 3.40 11.75 -11.00
N HIS A 124 2.79 10.81 -11.69
CA HIS A 124 1.33 10.69 -11.69
C HIS A 124 0.73 10.29 -10.33
N TRP A 125 1.53 9.70 -9.43
CA TRP A 125 1.05 9.38 -8.07
C TRP A 125 1.10 10.57 -7.10
N GLU A 126 1.79 11.67 -7.44
CA GLU A 126 1.91 12.83 -6.55
C GLU A 126 0.55 13.44 -6.20
N ALA A 127 -0.33 13.57 -7.20
CA ALA A 127 -1.69 14.08 -7.01
C ALA A 127 -2.61 13.11 -6.23
N LEU A 128 -2.23 11.83 -6.14
CA LEU A 128 -3.03 10.79 -5.50
C LEU A 128 -2.59 10.50 -4.06
N VAL A 129 -1.59 11.21 -3.52
CA VAL A 129 -1.14 10.99 -2.13
C VAL A 129 -2.31 11.19 -1.16
N GLY A 130 -2.53 10.20 -0.30
CA GLY A 130 -3.68 10.11 0.61
C GLY A 130 -4.85 9.29 0.05
N ALA A 131 -4.85 8.95 -1.24
CA ALA A 131 -5.85 8.08 -1.84
C ALA A 131 -5.89 6.71 -1.17
N LYS A 132 -7.10 6.18 -1.02
CA LYS A 132 -7.40 4.91 -0.36
C LYS A 132 -8.09 3.97 -1.33
N TRP A 133 -7.88 2.68 -1.11
CA TRP A 133 -8.60 1.62 -1.81
C TRP A 133 -9.03 0.55 -0.82
N ILE A 134 -9.89 -0.35 -1.28
CA ILE A 134 -10.18 -1.64 -0.66
C ILE A 134 -9.71 -2.72 -1.63
N GLY A 135 -8.75 -3.53 -1.21
CA GLY A 135 -8.29 -4.73 -1.89
C GLY A 135 -9.01 -5.98 -1.37
N LYS A 136 -9.41 -6.87 -2.27
CA LYS A 136 -10.07 -8.13 -1.93
C LYS A 136 -9.51 -9.28 -2.75
N THR A 137 -8.95 -10.28 -2.09
CA THR A 137 -8.58 -11.54 -2.73
C THR A 137 -9.82 -12.23 -3.29
N THR A 138 -9.79 -12.54 -4.57
CA THR A 138 -10.85 -13.26 -5.28
C THR A 138 -10.49 -14.73 -5.50
N GLU A 139 -9.20 -15.01 -5.68
CA GLU A 139 -8.66 -16.37 -5.83
C GLU A 139 -7.36 -16.52 -5.06
N ASP A 140 -7.24 -17.61 -4.32
CA ASP A 140 -6.01 -18.05 -3.65
C ASP A 140 -5.52 -19.33 -4.33
N LEU A 141 -4.30 -19.28 -4.86
CA LEU A 141 -3.63 -20.36 -5.58
C LEU A 141 -2.41 -20.87 -4.79
N GLY A 142 -2.34 -20.58 -3.49
CA GLY A 142 -1.27 -20.97 -2.58
C GLY A 142 -0.09 -19.99 -2.61
N VAL A 143 0.79 -20.12 -3.61
CA VAL A 143 1.94 -19.20 -3.77
C VAL A 143 1.61 -17.96 -4.61
N SER A 144 0.44 -17.97 -5.27
CA SER A 144 -0.07 -16.85 -6.04
C SER A 144 -1.48 -16.50 -5.61
N SER A 145 -1.90 -15.26 -5.87
CA SER A 145 -3.26 -14.80 -5.65
C SER A 145 -3.74 -13.92 -6.78
N VAL A 146 -5.07 -13.85 -6.95
CA VAL A 146 -5.76 -12.84 -7.76
C VAL A 146 -6.66 -12.02 -6.84
N TYR A 147 -6.70 -10.72 -7.05
CA TYR A 147 -7.50 -9.81 -6.26
C TYR A 147 -8.06 -8.66 -7.09
N THR A 148 -9.10 -8.02 -6.57
CA THR A 148 -9.59 -6.73 -7.05
C THR A 148 -9.16 -5.63 -6.09
N PHE A 149 -9.08 -4.40 -6.58
CA PHE A 149 -8.98 -3.21 -5.75
C PHE A 149 -9.92 -2.13 -6.28
N THR A 150 -10.65 -1.48 -5.37
CA THR A 150 -11.57 -0.38 -5.71
C THR A 150 -11.28 0.82 -4.85
N PRO A 151 -11.40 2.06 -5.36
CA PRO A 151 -11.21 3.24 -4.53
C PRO A 151 -12.14 3.26 -3.30
N ALA A 152 -11.62 3.79 -2.21
CA ALA A 152 -12.34 4.02 -0.97
C ALA A 152 -12.39 5.53 -0.72
N ASN A 153 -13.59 6.11 -0.80
CA ASN A 153 -13.81 7.54 -0.56
C ASN A 153 -14.20 7.82 0.89
#